data_AF-A0A1F9N3Z6-F1
#
_entry.id   AF-A0A1F9N3Z6-F1
#
_cell.length_a   1.000
_cell.length_b   1.000
_cell.length_c   1.000
_cell.angle_alpha   90.00
_cell.angle_beta   90.00
_cell.angle_gamma   90.00
#
_symmetry.space_group_name_H-M   'P 1'
#
loop_
_entity.id
_entity.type
_entity.pdbx_description
1 polymer ?
#
loop_
_entity_poly.entity_id
_entity_poly.type
_entity_poly.pdbx_seq_one_letter_code
_entity_poly.pdbx_strand_id
1 'polypeptide(L)'
;MLYDGRTGTPFQQAVTVGSMYMLKLHHLVDDKIHARSTGPYSLVTQQPLGGKAQFGGQRLGEMEVWALEAYGAAYTLQEFLTVKSDDVPGRARMYESIVKGNFSLEPGLPESFNVLIKELQALGLDVELISEEPQQ
;
A
#
# COMPACT_ATOMS: atom_id res chain seq x y z
N MET A 1 -40.44 1.28 -31.76
CA MET A 1 -39.65 0.09 -32.14
C MET A 1 -38.19 0.50 -32.15
N LEU A 2 -37.36 -0.06 -31.26
CA LEU A 2 -35.92 0.20 -31.26
C LEU A 2 -35.24 -0.74 -32.27
N TYR A 3 -34.12 -0.30 -32.83
CA TYR A 3 -33.25 -1.08 -33.70
C TYR A 3 -31.85 -1.12 -33.09
N ASP A 4 -31.15 -2.24 -33.23
CA ASP A 4 -29.76 -2.36 -32.79
C ASP A 4 -28.87 -1.46 -33.67
N GLY A 5 -28.18 -0.51 -33.03
CA GLY A 5 -27.30 0.45 -33.70
C GLY A 5 -26.04 -0.17 -34.33
N ARG A 6 -25.71 -1.44 -34.03
CA ARG A 6 -24.59 -2.14 -34.65
C ARG A 6 -24.99 -2.97 -35.88
N THR A 7 -26.15 -3.62 -35.86
CA THR A 7 -26.58 -4.56 -36.90
C THR A 7 -27.73 -4.05 -37.78
N GLY A 8 -28.48 -3.05 -37.32
CA GLY A 8 -29.67 -2.54 -38.01
C GLY A 8 -30.91 -3.42 -37.89
N THR A 9 -30.84 -4.53 -37.15
CA THR A 9 -32.00 -5.41 -36.93
C THR A 9 -32.90 -4.89 -35.81
N PRO A 10 -34.23 -5.12 -35.88
CA PRO A 10 -35.13 -4.69 -34.82
C PRO A 10 -34.97 -5.54 -33.55
N PHE A 11 -35.14 -4.92 -32.38
CA PHE A 11 -35.19 -5.68 -31.13
C PHE A 11 -36.40 -6.61 -31.10
N GLN A 12 -36.20 -7.84 -30.59
CA GLN A 12 -37.23 -8.88 -30.56
C GLN A 12 -38.45 -8.52 -29.69
N GLN A 13 -38.26 -7.67 -28.68
CA GLN A 13 -39.29 -7.23 -27.74
C GLN A 13 -39.41 -5.71 -27.72
N ALA A 14 -40.60 -5.22 -27.37
CA ALA A 14 -40.83 -3.79 -27.20
C ALA A 14 -40.07 -3.27 -25.97
N VAL A 15 -39.37 -2.14 -26.14
CA VAL A 15 -38.60 -1.46 -25.08
C VAL A 15 -39.30 -0.14 -24.75
N THR A 16 -39.51 0.13 -23.46
CA THR A 16 -40.07 1.40 -22.98
C THR A 16 -39.04 2.51 -23.12
N VAL A 17 -39.41 3.59 -23.81
CA VAL A 17 -38.57 4.78 -24.01
C VAL A 17 -39.31 5.98 -23.42
N GLY A 18 -38.58 6.86 -22.75
CA GLY A 18 -39.12 8.08 -22.18
C GLY A 18 -38.01 9.08 -21.83
N SER A 19 -38.40 10.28 -21.42
CA SER A 19 -37.46 11.31 -20.98
C SER A 19 -37.21 11.15 -19.48
N MET A 20 -36.04 10.62 -19.13
CA MET A 20 -35.59 10.51 -17.73
C MET A 20 -34.69 11.69 -17.38
N TYR A 21 -34.89 12.28 -16.21
CA TYR A 21 -33.96 13.25 -15.66
C TYR A 21 -32.81 12.52 -14.96
N MET A 22 -31.61 12.60 -15.54
CA MET A 22 -30.39 11.98 -14.99
C MET A 22 -29.48 13.04 -14.38
N LEU A 23 -28.98 12.78 -13.17
CA LEU A 23 -28.05 13.66 -12.46
C LEU A 23 -26.63 13.12 -12.55
N LYS A 24 -25.68 14.00 -12.88
CA LYS A 24 -24.24 13.73 -12.75
C LYS A 24 -23.80 14.18 -11.36
N LEU A 25 -23.39 13.23 -10.52
CA LEU A 25 -22.87 13.51 -9.19
C LEU A 25 -21.43 14.00 -9.24
N HIS A 26 -21.00 14.69 -8.20
CA HIS A 26 -19.64 15.25 -8.07
C HIS A 26 -18.54 14.17 -7.98
N HIS A 27 -18.88 12.90 -7.75
CA HIS A 27 -17.90 11.83 -7.58
C HIS A 27 -17.34 11.34 -8.90
N LEU A 28 -16.40 12.10 -9.46
CA LEU A 28 -15.69 11.75 -10.69
C LEU A 28 -14.47 10.89 -10.42
N VAL A 29 -14.14 10.03 -11.39
CA VAL A 29 -12.98 9.13 -11.32
C VAL A 29 -11.68 9.92 -11.35
N ASP A 30 -11.63 11.01 -12.11
CA ASP A 30 -10.47 11.90 -12.24
C ASP A 30 -9.98 12.40 -10.87
N ASP A 31 -10.92 12.66 -9.95
CA ASP A 31 -10.62 13.10 -8.58
C ASP A 31 -10.18 11.96 -7.66
N LYS A 32 -10.50 10.71 -8.00
CA LYS A 32 -10.28 9.52 -7.15
C LYS A 32 -9.03 8.72 -7.50
N ILE A 33 -8.57 8.76 -8.75
CA ILE A 33 -7.34 8.04 -9.13
C ILE A 33 -6.15 8.63 -8.37
N HIS A 34 -5.33 7.76 -7.78
CA HIS A 34 -4.12 8.12 -7.05
C HIS A 34 -3.08 7.01 -7.18
N ALA A 35 -1.83 7.39 -7.42
CA ALA A 35 -0.70 6.47 -7.49
C ALA A 35 0.53 7.11 -6.85
N ARG A 36 1.37 6.29 -6.24
CA ARG A 36 2.59 6.71 -5.55
C ARG A 36 3.70 5.70 -5.81
N SER A 37 4.89 6.20 -6.15
CA SER A 37 6.13 5.43 -6.17
C SER A 37 6.97 5.70 -4.92
N THR A 38 7.42 6.95 -4.76
CA THR A 38 8.10 7.47 -3.55
C THR A 38 7.40 8.76 -3.10
N GLY A 39 7.73 9.28 -1.92
CA GLY A 39 7.05 10.48 -1.40
C GLY A 39 7.49 10.82 0.03
N PRO A 40 6.77 11.75 0.69
CA PRO A 40 7.09 12.13 2.06
C PRO A 40 6.75 11.03 3.06
N TYR A 41 7.46 11.08 4.19
CA TYR A 41 7.35 10.16 5.32
C TYR A 41 7.10 10.92 6.62
N SER A 42 6.49 10.25 7.58
CA SER A 42 6.30 10.76 8.94
C SER A 42 7.64 10.97 9.63
N LEU A 43 7.78 12.05 10.40
CA LEU A 43 9.01 12.33 11.16
C LEU A 43 9.25 11.31 12.27
N VAL A 44 8.17 10.81 12.89
CA VAL A 44 8.25 9.92 14.06
C VAL A 44 8.35 8.46 13.64
N THR A 45 7.33 7.97 12.92
CA THR A 45 7.23 6.54 12.58
C THR A 45 7.98 6.16 11.31
N GLN A 46 8.51 7.14 10.56
CA GLN A 46 9.17 6.93 9.26
C GLN A 46 8.31 6.24 8.19
N GLN A 47 7.01 6.06 8.44
CA GLN A 47 6.05 5.48 7.49
C GLN A 47 5.59 6.50 6.44
N PRO A 48 5.18 6.04 5.24
CA PRO A 48 4.53 6.87 4.23
C PRO A 48 3.35 7.68 4.79
N LEU A 49 3.28 8.98 4.50
CA LEU A 49 2.11 9.80 4.87
C LEU A 49 0.83 9.28 4.20
N GLY A 50 -0.33 9.61 4.76
CA GLY A 50 -1.64 9.23 4.24
C GLY A 50 -2.31 10.31 3.38
N GLY A 51 -3.19 9.89 2.47
CA GLY A 51 -4.08 10.79 1.72
C GLY A 51 -3.51 11.33 0.39
N LYS A 52 -4.40 11.46 -0.60
CA LYS A 52 -4.05 11.91 -1.97
C LYS A 52 -3.35 13.28 -1.99
N ALA A 53 -3.80 14.22 -1.15
CA ALA A 53 -3.25 15.58 -1.09
C ALA A 53 -1.78 15.64 -0.65
N GLN A 54 -1.30 14.65 0.11
CA GLN A 54 0.08 14.58 0.61
C GLN A 54 0.95 13.60 -0.18
N PHE A 55 0.51 13.19 -1.38
CA PHE A 55 1.11 12.09 -2.12
C PHE A 55 1.25 10.83 -1.25
N GLY A 56 0.19 10.54 -0.48
CA GLY A 56 0.20 9.51 0.53
C GLY A 56 0.24 8.10 -0.03
N GLY A 57 0.73 7.16 0.78
CA GLY A 57 0.70 5.73 0.47
C GLY A 57 -0.67 5.14 0.78
N GLN A 58 -0.93 3.95 0.22
CA GLN A 58 -2.09 3.15 0.62
C GLN A 58 -1.79 2.45 1.94
N ARG A 59 -2.79 2.35 2.81
CA ARG A 59 -2.68 1.57 4.03
C ARG A 59 -2.79 0.08 3.69
N LEU A 60 -1.77 -0.69 4.05
CA LEU A 60 -1.88 -2.13 4.21
C LEU A 60 -2.33 -2.40 5.65
N GLY A 61 -3.56 -2.85 5.83
CA GLY A 61 -4.12 -3.13 7.14
C GLY A 61 -3.85 -4.56 7.58
N GLU A 62 -4.24 -4.84 8.82
CA GLU A 62 -4.14 -6.17 9.44
C GLU A 62 -4.87 -7.24 8.62
N MET A 63 -6.04 -6.91 8.05
CA MET A 63 -6.79 -7.84 7.20
C MET A 63 -6.06 -8.20 5.91
N GLU A 64 -5.36 -7.24 5.29
CA GLU A 64 -4.55 -7.50 4.10
C GLU A 64 -3.27 -8.29 4.44
N VAL A 65 -2.71 -8.08 5.64
CA VAL A 65 -1.60 -8.90 6.16
C VAL A 65 -2.03 -10.36 6.30
N TRP A 66 -3.19 -10.64 6.92
CA TRP A 66 -3.71 -12.00 7.05
C TRP A 66 -3.91 -12.67 5.69
N ALA A 67 -4.35 -11.90 4.68
CA ALA A 67 -4.49 -12.43 3.33
C ALA A 67 -3.13 -12.91 2.78
N LEU A 68 -2.06 -12.11 2.93
CA LEU A 68 -0.71 -12.47 2.47
C LEU A 68 -0.13 -13.67 3.25
N GLU A 69 -0.39 -13.73 4.55
CA GLU A 69 0.01 -14.85 5.41
C GLU A 69 -0.68 -16.15 4.98
N ALA A 70 -1.99 -16.11 4.69
CA ALA A 70 -2.74 -17.27 4.23
C ALA A 70 -2.25 -17.82 2.89
N TYR A 71 -1.74 -16.95 2.00
CA TYR A 71 -1.08 -17.36 0.76
C TYR A 71 0.34 -17.90 0.96
N GLY A 72 0.93 -17.78 2.15
CA GLY A 72 2.33 -18.11 2.41
C GLY A 72 3.32 -17.14 1.73
N ALA A 73 2.89 -15.91 1.43
CA ALA A 73 3.67 -14.92 0.70
C ALA A 73 4.67 -14.17 1.61
N ALA A 74 5.57 -14.92 2.26
CA ALA A 74 6.48 -14.40 3.29
C ALA A 74 7.37 -13.24 2.80
N TYR A 75 8.00 -13.39 1.63
CA TYR A 75 8.86 -12.34 1.06
C TYR A 75 8.09 -11.08 0.68
N THR A 76 6.89 -11.23 0.14
CA THR A 76 6.02 -10.10 -0.21
C THR A 76 5.57 -9.36 1.04
N LEU A 77 5.18 -10.09 2.09
CA LEU A 77 4.81 -9.49 3.36
C LEU A 77 6.00 -8.75 4.00
N GLN A 78 7.18 -9.38 4.04
CA GLN A 78 8.39 -8.76 4.54
C GLN A 78 8.73 -7.48 3.76
N GLU A 79 8.63 -7.50 2.44
CA GLU A 79 8.88 -6.34 1.58
C GLU A 79 7.93 -5.17 1.91
N PHE A 80 6.63 -5.45 2.10
CA PHE A 80 5.63 -4.45 2.47
C PHE A 80 5.91 -3.82 3.84
N LEU A 81 6.31 -4.64 4.82
CA LEU A 81 6.52 -4.20 6.20
C LEU A 81 7.88 -3.52 6.43
N THR A 82 8.84 -3.67 5.51
CA THR A 82 10.21 -3.13 5.66
C THR A 82 10.50 -2.08 4.58
N VAL A 83 11.12 -2.49 3.47
CA VAL A 83 11.68 -1.64 2.42
C VAL A 83 10.66 -0.78 1.69
N LYS A 84 9.37 -1.13 1.70
CA LYS A 84 8.28 -0.31 1.15
C LYS A 84 7.62 0.63 2.16
N SER A 85 7.97 0.51 3.44
CA SER A 85 7.37 1.28 4.54
C SER A 85 8.43 2.13 5.25
N ASP A 86 9.02 1.62 6.33
CA ASP A 86 9.75 2.38 7.34
C ASP A 86 11.20 1.88 7.57
N ASP A 87 11.69 0.95 6.76
CA ASP A 87 13.12 0.65 6.69
C ASP A 87 13.85 1.76 5.90
N VAL A 88 14.34 2.76 6.64
CA VAL A 88 15.00 3.96 6.09
C VAL A 88 16.23 3.63 5.24
N PRO A 89 17.20 2.81 5.70
CA PRO A 89 18.32 2.43 4.86
C PRO A 89 17.91 1.45 3.75
N GLY A 90 16.98 0.53 4.01
CA GLY A 90 16.52 -0.46 3.03
C GLY A 90 15.80 0.16 1.84
N ARG A 91 14.93 1.15 2.05
CA ARG A 91 14.21 1.83 0.95
C ARG A 91 15.14 2.61 0.02
N ALA A 92 16.17 3.25 0.57
CA ALA A 92 17.16 3.99 -0.22
C ALA A 92 18.00 3.03 -1.09
N ARG A 93 18.47 1.93 -0.49
CA ARG A 93 19.19 0.86 -1.21
C ARG A 93 18.30 0.23 -2.27
N MET A 94 17.04 -0.06 -1.96
CA MET A 94 16.08 -0.64 -2.90
C MET A 94 15.89 0.25 -4.14
N TYR A 95 15.73 1.56 -3.93
CA TYR A 95 15.60 2.50 -5.04
C TYR A 95 16.86 2.51 -5.93
N GLU A 96 18.04 2.57 -5.32
CA GLU A 96 19.32 2.52 -6.05
C GLU A 96 19.51 1.20 -6.81
N SER A 97 19.16 0.08 -6.18
CA SER A 97 19.18 -1.27 -6.75
C SER A 97 18.29 -1.39 -7.98
N ILE A 98 17.05 -0.87 -7.92
CA ILE A 98 16.12 -0.84 -9.06
C ILE A 98 16.70 -0.02 -10.21
N VAL A 99 17.30 1.14 -9.93
CA VAL A 99 17.92 2.00 -10.95
C VAL A 99 19.14 1.33 -11.59
N LYS A 100 19.93 0.58 -10.82
CA LYS A 100 21.12 -0.15 -11.30
C LYS A 100 20.80 -1.49 -11.97
N GLY A 101 19.57 -1.97 -11.86
CA GLY A 101 19.16 -3.28 -12.38
C GLY A 101 19.65 -4.48 -11.55
N ASN A 102 20.08 -4.25 -10.31
CA ASN A 102 20.47 -5.31 -9.36
C ASN A 102 19.33 -5.52 -8.37
N PHE A 103 18.76 -6.72 -8.30
CA PHE A 103 17.54 -6.97 -7.51
C PHE A 103 17.81 -7.72 -6.20
N SER A 104 18.78 -7.26 -5.42
CA SER A 104 19.01 -7.80 -4.06
C SER A 104 18.09 -7.11 -3.05
N LEU A 105 17.37 -7.92 -2.26
CA LEU A 105 16.52 -7.47 -1.17
C LEU A 105 17.16 -7.86 0.16
N GLU A 106 17.68 -6.86 0.87
CA GLU A 106 18.21 -7.02 2.23
C GLU A 106 17.38 -6.17 3.19
N PRO A 107 16.34 -6.75 3.80
CA PRO A 107 15.48 -6.03 4.73
C PRO A 107 16.20 -5.81 6.05
N GLY A 108 16.14 -4.58 6.56
CA GLY A 108 16.62 -4.20 7.88
C GLY A 108 15.53 -4.30 8.95
N LEU A 109 15.86 -3.77 10.14
CA LEU A 109 14.89 -3.58 11.22
C LEU A 109 13.98 -2.38 10.91
N PRO A 110 12.64 -2.53 10.99
CA PRO A 110 11.69 -1.42 10.85
C PRO A 110 11.91 -0.34 11.91
N GLU A 111 11.83 0.93 11.52
CA GLU A 111 11.91 2.02 12.49
C GLU A 111 10.73 2.06 13.46
N SER A 112 9.55 1.59 13.06
CA SER A 112 8.41 1.44 13.98
C SER A 112 8.73 0.53 15.16
N PHE A 113 9.56 -0.50 14.97
CA PHE A 113 9.99 -1.39 16.05
C PHE A 113 10.98 -0.69 16.99
N ASN A 114 11.90 0.12 16.46
CA ASN A 114 12.79 0.94 17.27
C ASN A 114 12.00 1.96 18.11
N VAL A 115 11.00 2.61 17.50
CA VAL A 115 10.09 3.53 18.21
C VAL A 115 9.37 2.80 19.33
N LEU A 116 8.84 1.60 19.09
CA LEU A 116 8.19 0.78 20.11
C LEU A 116 9.12 0.48 21.31
N ILE A 117 10.37 0.07 21.06
CA ILE A 117 11.34 -0.18 22.14
C ILE A 117 11.56 1.09 22.97
N LYS A 118 11.73 2.24 22.31
CA LYS A 118 11.94 3.52 22.99
C LYS A 118 10.73 3.96 23.81
N GLU A 119 9.51 3.71 23.31
CA GLU A 119 8.28 3.97 24.05
C GLU A 119 8.15 3.07 25.30
N LEU A 120 8.53 1.80 25.21
CA LEU A 120 8.56 0.90 26.38
C LEU A 120 9.63 1.31 27.40
N GLN A 121 10.83 1.68 26.94
CA GLN A 121 11.91 2.18 27.79
C GLN A 121 11.53 3.47 28.53
N ALA A 122 10.74 4.36 27.89
CA ALA A 122 10.24 5.57 28.53
C ALA A 122 9.27 5.28 29.70
N LEU A 123 8.64 4.09 29.74
CA LEU A 123 7.79 3.64 30.84
C LEU A 123 8.59 2.97 31.97
N GLY A 124 9.92 2.86 31.84
CA GLY A 124 10.78 2.14 32.78
C GLY A 124 10.81 0.63 32.56
N LEU A 125 10.35 0.15 31.40
CA LEU A 125 10.49 -1.25 31.00
C LEU A 125 11.78 -1.41 30.19
N ASP A 126 12.72 -2.18 30.71
CA ASP A 126 13.95 -2.49 29.98
C ASP A 126 13.71 -3.63 28.99
N VAL A 127 13.98 -3.36 27.71
CA VAL A 127 13.77 -4.27 26.60
C VAL A 127 15.03 -4.26 25.75
N GLU A 128 15.67 -5.41 25.64
CA GLU A 128 16.90 -5.60 24.88
C GLU A 128 16.73 -6.75 23.86
N LEU A 129 17.43 -6.62 22.73
CA LEU A 129 17.51 -7.68 21.73
C LEU A 129 18.60 -8.65 22.16
N ILE A 130 18.21 -9.87 22.49
CA ILE A 130 19.13 -10.94 22.87
C ILE A 130 19.61 -11.62 21.58
N SER A 131 20.91 -11.55 21.31
CA SER A 131 21.53 -12.41 20.29
C SER A 131 21.74 -13.80 20.88
N GLU A 132 21.38 -14.84 20.14
CA GLU A 132 21.88 -16.19 20.40
C GLU A 132 23.36 -16.23 20.03
N GLU A 133 24.24 -15.84 20.96
CA GLU A 133 25.63 -16.26 20.88
C GLU A 133 25.65 -17.78 21.07
N PRO A 134 26.26 -18.57 20.16
CA PRO A 134 26.51 -19.97 20.44
C PRO A 134 27.39 -20.02 21.68
N GLN A 135 26.85 -20.50 22.79
CA GLN A 135 27.64 -20.82 23.98
C GLN A 135 28.71 -21.83 23.54
N GLN A 136 29.97 -21.39 23.52
CA GLN A 136 31.14 -22.24 23.29
C GLN A 136 31.34 -23.22 24.44
#